data_AF-A0A081BII1-F1
#
_entry.id   AF-A0A081BII1-F1
#
_cell.length_a   1.000
_cell.length_b   1.000
_cell.length_c   1.000
_cell.angle_alpha   90.00
_cell.angle_beta   90.00
_cell.angle_gamma   90.00
#
_symmetry.space_group_name_H-M   'P 1'
#
loop_
_entity.id
_entity.type
_entity.pdbx_description
1 polymer ?
#
loop_
_entity_poly.entity_id
_entity_poly.type
_entity_poly.pdbx_seq_one_letter_code
_entity_poly.pdbx_strand_id
1 'polypeptide(L)'
;MSTFLMMAASNATQVGIFVGIIVFLVLFFKLIMGFIRFMFRHPIWFILLLALGGLGLAFNLLLGGVVILAVLAGGGIMFAMNSFDI
;
A
#
# COMPACT_ATOMS: atom_id res chain seq x y z
N MET A 1 16.05 -33.32 -3.83
CA MET A 1 16.49 -32.15 -3.05
C MET A 1 16.07 -30.84 -3.71
N SER A 2 16.16 -30.71 -5.05
CA SER A 2 15.66 -29.55 -5.82
C SER A 2 14.13 -29.35 -5.76
N THR A 3 13.33 -30.42 -5.83
CA THR A 3 11.86 -30.35 -5.80
C THR A 3 11.29 -29.86 -4.47
N PHE A 4 11.93 -30.22 -3.35
CA PHE A 4 11.53 -29.79 -2.01
C PHE A 4 11.79 -28.28 -1.78
N LEU A 5 12.91 -27.77 -2.29
CA LEU A 5 13.23 -26.34 -2.25
C LEU A 5 12.28 -25.53 -3.14
N MET A 6 11.89 -26.06 -4.31
CA MET A 6 10.93 -25.43 -5.21
C MET A 6 9.52 -25.35 -4.59
N MET A 7 9.08 -26.40 -3.89
CA MET A 7 7.83 -26.41 -3.12
C MET A 7 7.85 -25.44 -1.94
N ALA A 8 8.97 -25.36 -1.21
CA ALA A 8 9.12 -24.41 -0.11
C ALA A 8 9.09 -22.95 -0.59
N ALA A 9 9.76 -22.65 -1.71
CA ALA A 9 9.76 -21.33 -2.35
C ALA A 9 8.35 -20.94 -2.86
N SER A 10 7.62 -21.88 -3.45
CA SER A 10 6.23 -21.67 -3.89
C SER A 10 5.31 -21.29 -2.72
N ASN A 11 5.38 -22.03 -1.61
CA ASN A 11 4.57 -21.77 -0.42
C ASN A 11 4.95 -20.42 0.22
N ALA A 12 6.24 -20.11 0.32
CA ALA A 12 6.72 -18.83 0.84
C ALA A 12 6.25 -17.64 -0.01
N THR A 13 6.22 -17.81 -1.34
CA THR A 13 5.72 -16.78 -2.26
C THR A 13 4.22 -16.54 -2.06
N GLN A 14 3.41 -17.58 -1.93
CA GLN A 14 1.97 -17.44 -1.64
C GLN A 14 1.72 -16.73 -0.30
N VAL A 15 2.48 -17.08 0.74
CA VAL A 15 2.36 -16.42 2.06
C VAL A 15 2.76 -14.95 1.97
N GLY A 16 3.84 -14.62 1.26
CA GLY A 16 4.28 -13.24 1.06
C GLY A 16 3.24 -12.38 0.33
N ILE A 17 2.62 -12.91 -0.73
CA ILE A 17 1.53 -12.23 -1.45
C ILE A 17 0.32 -12.01 -0.53
N PHE A 18 -0.05 -13.03 0.25
CA PHE A 18 -1.20 -12.96 1.14
C PHE A 18 -1.01 -11.91 2.25
N VAL A 19 0.17 -11.89 2.87
CA VAL A 19 0.55 -10.87 3.86
C VAL A 19 0.57 -9.48 3.22
N GLY A 20 1.12 -9.35 2.02
CA GLY A 20 1.14 -8.09 1.28
C GLY A 20 -0.26 -7.52 1.02
N ILE A 21 -1.21 -8.37 0.62
CA ILE A 21 -2.61 -7.97 0.40
C ILE A 21 -3.26 -7.50 1.71
N ILE A 22 -3.03 -8.20 2.82
CA ILE A 22 -3.58 -7.81 4.13
C ILE A 22 -3.03 -6.46 4.56
N VAL A 23 -1.72 -6.25 4.47
CA VAL A 23 -1.08 -4.98 4.83
C VAL A 23 -1.59 -3.85 3.94
N PHE A 24 -1.73 -4.10 2.63
CA PHE A 24 -2.29 -3.13 1.70
C PHE A 24 -3.72 -2.75 2.07
N LEU A 25 -4.59 -3.73 2.37
CA LEU A 25 -5.96 -3.48 2.82
C LEU A 25 -6.00 -2.62 4.09
N VAL A 26 -5.18 -2.93 5.09
CA VAL A 26 -5.11 -2.16 6.34
C VAL A 26 -4.69 -0.70 6.06
N LEU A 27 -3.65 -0.50 5.25
CA LEU A 27 -3.20 0.84 4.87
C LEU A 27 -4.26 1.60 4.06
N PHE A 28 -4.96 0.90 3.18
CA PHE A 28 -6.02 1.45 2.34
C PHE A 28 -7.22 1.91 3.18
N PHE A 29 -7.71 1.08 4.11
CA PHE A 29 -8.79 1.47 5.01
C PHE A 29 -8.37 2.65 5.91
N LYS A 30 -7.13 2.66 6.39
CA LYS A 30 -6.59 3.76 7.19
C LYS A 30 -6.52 5.06 6.37
N LEU A 31 -6.17 4.99 5.09
CA LEU A 31 -6.19 6.13 4.16
C LEU A 31 -7.59 6.67 3.96
N ILE A 32 -8.57 5.81 3.61
CA ILE A 32 -9.97 6.22 3.42
C ILE A 32 -10.51 6.88 4.68
N MET A 33 -10.31 6.26 5.84
CA MET A 33 -10.82 6.77 7.10
C MET A 33 -10.16 8.10 7.47
N GLY A 34 -8.86 8.27 7.18
CA GLY A 34 -8.14 9.53 7.34
C GLY A 34 -8.61 10.62 6.37
N PHE A 35 -8.86 10.26 5.11
CA PHE A 35 -9.36 11.18 4.08
C PHE A 35 -10.75 11.70 4.44
N ILE A 36 -11.66 10.80 4.83
CA ILE A 36 -13.01 11.18 5.29
C ILE A 36 -12.93 12.11 6.51
N ARG A 37 -12.10 11.77 7.51
CA ARG A 37 -11.90 12.64 8.68
C ARG A 37 -11.33 14.02 8.31
N PHE A 38 -10.41 14.08 7.34
CA PHE A 38 -9.87 15.33 6.83
C PHE A 38 -10.95 16.19 6.15
N MET A 39 -11.82 15.57 5.35
CA MET A 39 -12.95 16.24 4.69
C MET A 39 -13.89 16.88 5.70
N PHE A 40 -14.23 16.17 6.78
CA PHE A 40 -15.10 16.70 7.84
C PHE A 40 -14.41 17.74 8.74
N ARG A 41 -13.10 17.65 8.93
CA ARG A 41 -12.34 18.61 9.76
C ARG A 41 -12.10 19.95 9.07
N HIS A 42 -12.04 19.96 7.74
CA HIS A 42 -11.72 21.14 6.95
C HIS A 42 -12.78 21.40 5.86
N PRO A 43 -13.97 21.90 6.25
CA PRO A 43 -15.11 22.08 5.34
C PRO A 43 -14.81 23.04 4.18
N ILE A 44 -13.92 24.01 4.37
CA ILE A 44 -13.52 24.98 3.33
C ILE A 44 -12.73 24.27 2.21
N TRP A 45 -11.77 23.42 2.57
CA TRP A 45 -11.00 22.62 1.61
C TRP A 45 -11.87 21.58 0.92
N PHE A 46 -12.82 20.99 1.65
CA PHE A 46 -13.83 20.11 1.06
C PHE A 46 -14.64 20.81 -0.02
N ILE A 47 -15.17 22.00 0.25
CA ILE A 47 -15.97 22.76 -0.72
C ILE A 47 -15.13 23.18 -1.93
N LEU A 48 -13.88 23.59 -1.74
CA LEU A 48 -13.00 23.98 -2.84
C LEU A 48 -12.62 22.78 -3.72
N LEU A 49 -12.28 21.64 -3.11
CA LEU A 49 -12.04 20.39 -3.84
C LEU A 49 -13.32 19.85 -4.49
N LEU A 50 -14.49 20.06 -3.89
CA LEU A 50 -15.78 19.66 -4.46
C LEU A 50 -16.14 20.53 -5.68
N ALA A 51 -15.97 21.84 -5.59
CA ALA A 51 -16.30 22.80 -6.65
C ALA A 51 -15.39 22.64 -7.89
N LEU A 52 -14.12 22.28 -7.69
CA LEU A 52 -13.16 22.03 -8.77
C LEU A 52 -13.14 20.55 -9.23
N GLY A 53 -13.98 19.68 -8.66
CA GLY A 53 -13.94 18.23 -8.92
C GLY A 53 -12.65 17.54 -8.43
N GLY A 54 -11.83 18.24 -7.65
CA GLY A 54 -10.52 17.81 -7.16
C GLY A 54 -10.55 16.75 -6.05
N LEU A 55 -11.72 16.38 -5.53
CA LEU A 55 -11.86 15.33 -4.51
C LEU A 55 -11.27 13.99 -4.98
N GLY A 56 -11.61 13.57 -6.19
CA GLY A 56 -11.08 12.33 -6.78
C GLY A 56 -9.58 12.42 -7.06
N LEU A 57 -9.09 13.60 -7.46
CA LEU A 57 -7.67 13.86 -7.69
C LEU A 57 -6.85 13.79 -6.40
N ALA A 58 -7.31 14.46 -5.33
CA ALA A 58 -6.65 14.44 -4.03
C ALA A 58 -6.63 13.02 -3.44
N PHE A 59 -7.72 12.29 -3.57
CA PHE A 59 -7.79 10.90 -3.13
C PHE A 59 -6.82 10.02 -3.92
N ASN A 60 -6.83 10.08 -5.26
CA ASN A 60 -5.91 9.30 -6.10
C ASN A 60 -4.44 9.64 -5.85
N LEU A 61 -4.11 10.90 -5.58
CA LEU A 61 -2.74 11.30 -5.26
C LEU A 61 -2.27 10.69 -3.93
N LEU A 62 -3.13 10.71 -2.90
CA LEU A 62 -2.86 10.07 -1.62
C LEU A 62 -2.77 8.54 -1.74
N LEU A 63 -3.65 7.94 -2.55
CA LEU A 63 -3.64 6.50 -2.83
C LEU A 63 -2.37 6.08 -3.56
N GLY A 64 -1.98 6.84 -4.59
CA GLY A 64 -0.72 6.64 -5.30
C GLY A 64 0.48 6.74 -4.36
N GLY A 65 0.49 7.71 -3.44
CA GLY A 65 1.51 7.83 -2.40
C GLY A 65 1.59 6.59 -1.51
N VAL A 66 0.45 6.06 -1.04
CA VAL A 66 0.41 4.83 -0.23
C VAL A 66 0.88 3.61 -1.02
N VAL A 67 0.48 3.48 -2.28
CA VAL A 67 0.92 2.39 -3.17
C VAL A 67 2.43 2.45 -3.37
N ILE A 68 2.99 3.62 -3.66
CA ILE A 68 4.44 3.81 -3.82
C ILE A 68 5.18 3.46 -2.53
N LEU A 69 4.69 3.93 -1.37
CA LEU A 69 5.29 3.58 -0.08
C LEU A 69 5.23 2.07 0.19
N ALA A 70 4.13 1.41 -0.16
CA ALA A 70 4.00 -0.04 -0.02
C ALA A 70 4.98 -0.80 -0.92
N VAL A 71 5.16 -0.36 -2.16
CA VAL A 71 6.12 -0.95 -3.10
C VAL A 71 7.56 -0.68 -2.67
N LEU A 72 7.89 0.53 -2.22
CA LEU A 72 9.22 0.86 -1.72
C LEU A 72 9.56 0.08 -0.44
N ALA A 73 8.60 -0.09 0.46
CA ALA A 73 8.79 -0.90 1.66
C ALA A 73 8.97 -2.38 1.31
N GLY A 74 8.09 -2.95 0.49
CA GLY A 74 8.17 -4.36 0.08
C GLY A 74 9.42 -4.67 -0.75
N GLY A 75 9.71 -3.83 -1.75
CA GLY A 75 10.91 -3.94 -2.59
C GLY A 75 12.19 -3.69 -1.80
N GLY A 76 12.18 -2.75 -0.85
CA GLY A 76 13.30 -2.48 0.04
C GLY A 76 13.62 -3.66 0.96
N ILE A 77 12.60 -4.33 1.50
CA ILE A 77 12.77 -5.56 2.29
C ILE A 77 13.35 -6.68 1.43
N MET A 78 12.82 -6.89 0.21
CA MET A 78 13.35 -7.90 -0.72
C MET A 78 14.81 -7.63 -1.12
N PHE A 79 15.16 -6.36 -1.35
CA PHE A 79 16.53 -5.95 -1.64
C PHE A 79 17.47 -6.16 -0.44
N ALA A 80 16.99 -5.84 0.77
CA ALA A 80 17.73 -6.09 2.01
C ALA A 80 17.95 -7.60 2.23
N MET A 81 16.92 -8.43 2.07
CA MET A 81 17.02 -9.89 2.16
C MET A 81 18.00 -10.48 1.14
N ASN A 82 17.98 -9.98 -0.10
CA ASN A 82 18.94 -10.39 -1.13
C ASN A 82 20.39 -9.98 -0.81
N SER A 83 20.58 -8.95 0.02
CA SER A 83 21.90 -8.52 0.49
C SER A 83 22.42 -9.38 1.67
N PHE A 84 21.53 -10.10 2.36
CA PHE A 84 21.90 -11.07 3.42
C PHE A 84 22.20 -12.47 2.87
N ASP A 85 21.95 -12.71 1.58
CA ASP A 85 22.23 -13.97 0.87
C ASP A 85 23.62 -13.96 0.18
N ILE A 86 24.52 -13.05 0.61
CA ILE A 86 25.96 -13.00 0.28
C ILE A 86 26.78 -13.50 1.46
#